data_AF-A0A3D8RHY9-F1
#
_entry.id   AF-A0A3D8RHY9-F1
#
_cell.length_a   1.000
_cell.length_b   1.000
_cell.length_c   1.000
_cell.angle_alpha   90.00
_cell.angle_beta   90.00
_cell.angle_gamma   90.00
#
_symmetry.space_group_name_H-M   'P 1'
#
loop_
_entity.id
_entity.type
_entity.pdbx_description
1 polymer ?
#
loop_
_entity_poly.entity_id
_entity_poly.type
_entity_poly.pdbx_seq_one_letter_code
_entity_poly.pdbx_strand_id
1 'polypeptide(L)'
;MAHQTHALPWNTLASYFKYQKDYESPQPQTWDVYSHGDAEKRSKALGHFSRVFCKQIQEFAATERAKYEPKEHYRKQASTWKKSVAPEPRTEEQEAPPKKKNQSAKETRMIMSDELLRRSNDSGLDFQGETQNVENWLLSAGRSYSAWVDGGDMLKVLMMEAAAAKPAMSTEPEHEEMKRESMETLLLMANHPDMDILSLRNMHHGHHYGVSRVAEEATKAYLWLNLMTAMREAGSPICDPSTDPEAELPKNYLNCDTYQRMLRSVAGNYDGDAQCLVHRDFFCTKEGQHYTSPNVPYKDVLAEENMGAVREYLKGVWRVMVIYDIVIREAGGDPDWDHEFNSVFRYKPYDS
;
A
#
# COMPACT_ATOMS: atom_id res chain seq x y z
N MET A 1 -7.21 -20.71 -6.20
CA MET A 1 -8.01 -19.78 -7.02
C MET A 1 -7.56 -18.37 -6.75
N ALA A 2 -7.29 -17.64 -7.84
CA ALA A 2 -7.04 -16.20 -7.78
C ALA A 2 -8.22 -15.47 -7.09
N HIS A 3 -7.94 -14.33 -6.48
CA HIS A 3 -8.96 -13.46 -5.90
C HIS A 3 -9.77 -12.78 -7.03
N GLN A 4 -11.07 -12.57 -6.82
CA GLN A 4 -11.98 -11.98 -7.81
C GLN A 4 -12.06 -12.76 -9.14
N THR A 5 -11.93 -14.09 -9.15
CA THR A 5 -11.99 -14.93 -10.38
C THR A 5 -13.29 -14.84 -11.18
N HIS A 6 -14.39 -14.45 -10.54
CA HIS A 6 -15.66 -14.24 -11.22
C HIS A 6 -15.80 -12.83 -11.82
N ALA A 7 -14.97 -11.88 -11.39
CA ALA A 7 -15.05 -10.48 -11.78
C ALA A 7 -13.88 -10.02 -12.67
N LEU A 8 -12.71 -10.66 -12.54
CA LEU A 8 -11.51 -10.34 -13.32
C LEU A 8 -11.14 -11.51 -14.24
N PRO A 9 -10.80 -11.26 -15.52
CA PRO A 9 -10.55 -12.32 -16.51
C PRO A 9 -9.14 -12.91 -16.38
N TRP A 10 -8.81 -13.48 -15.21
CA TRP A 10 -7.48 -14.03 -14.90
C TRP A 10 -7.06 -15.16 -15.85
N ASN A 11 -7.97 -16.06 -16.22
CA ASN A 11 -7.66 -17.17 -17.12
C ASN A 11 -7.26 -16.65 -18.51
N THR A 12 -7.98 -15.65 -19.01
CA THR A 12 -7.65 -14.98 -20.26
C THR A 12 -6.28 -14.30 -20.16
N LEU A 13 -6.03 -13.57 -19.07
CA LEU A 13 -4.73 -12.92 -18.86
C LEU A 13 -3.59 -13.95 -18.80
N ALA A 14 -3.72 -14.99 -17.99
CA ALA A 14 -2.73 -16.04 -17.81
C ALA A 14 -2.41 -16.78 -19.12
N SER A 15 -3.36 -16.92 -20.05
CA SER A 15 -3.11 -17.56 -21.35
C SER A 15 -2.07 -16.82 -22.22
N TYR A 16 -1.80 -15.55 -21.93
CA TYR A 16 -0.78 -14.74 -22.60
C TYR A 16 0.56 -14.69 -21.85
N PHE A 17 0.74 -15.53 -20.83
CA PHE A 17 1.99 -15.67 -20.11
C PHE A 17 2.45 -17.12 -20.07
N LYS A 18 3.75 -17.33 -20.14
CA LYS A 18 4.37 -18.64 -20.08
C LYS A 18 5.55 -18.63 -19.14
N TYR A 19 5.67 -19.69 -18.35
CA TYR A 19 6.84 -19.93 -17.54
C TYR A 19 7.87 -20.70 -18.38
N GLN A 20 9.00 -20.07 -18.68
CA GLN A 20 10.03 -20.64 -19.56
C GLN A 20 11.44 -20.17 -19.20
N LYS A 21 12.44 -20.89 -19.69
CA LYS A 21 13.85 -20.56 -19.51
C LYS A 21 14.21 -19.29 -20.30
N ASP A 22 14.92 -18.38 -19.65
CA ASP A 22 15.55 -17.23 -20.27
C ASP A 22 16.85 -17.67 -20.95
N TYR A 23 16.88 -17.62 -22.28
CA TYR A 23 18.05 -17.97 -23.08
C TYR A 23 18.91 -16.77 -23.44
N GLU A 24 18.44 -15.55 -23.18
CA GLU A 24 19.10 -14.29 -23.57
C GLU A 24 19.94 -13.70 -22.43
N SER A 25 19.62 -14.03 -21.19
CA SER A 25 20.45 -13.67 -20.04
C SER A 25 21.82 -14.39 -20.07
N PRO A 26 22.92 -13.69 -19.71
CA PRO A 26 24.20 -14.33 -19.44
C PRO A 26 24.02 -15.45 -18.41
N GLN A 27 24.79 -16.53 -18.55
CA GLN A 27 24.74 -17.65 -17.60
C GLN A 27 24.86 -17.15 -16.14
N PRO A 28 24.08 -17.70 -15.19
CA PRO A 28 23.14 -18.81 -15.38
C PRO A 28 21.82 -18.41 -16.03
N GLN A 29 21.36 -19.24 -16.96
CA GLN A 29 20.01 -19.11 -17.53
C GLN A 29 18.95 -19.41 -16.46
N THR A 30 18.10 -18.42 -16.14
CA THR A 30 17.04 -18.53 -15.14
C THR A 30 15.68 -18.79 -15.77
N TRP A 31 14.78 -19.47 -15.06
CA TRP A 31 13.38 -19.56 -15.46
C TRP A 31 12.62 -18.32 -15.02
N ASP A 32 11.74 -17.80 -15.87
CA ASP A 32 10.95 -16.61 -15.56
C ASP A 32 9.59 -16.60 -16.28
N VAL A 33 8.74 -15.64 -15.90
CA VAL A 33 7.43 -15.41 -16.50
C VAL A 33 7.55 -14.44 -17.65
N TYR A 34 7.09 -14.89 -18.81
CA TYR A 34 7.27 -14.20 -20.07
C TYR A 34 5.95 -14.04 -20.81
N SER A 35 5.79 -12.89 -21.46
CA SER A 35 4.65 -12.70 -22.35
C SER A 35 4.74 -13.67 -23.53
N HIS A 36 3.60 -14.22 -23.93
CA HIS A 36 3.47 -15.25 -24.95
C HIS A 36 2.34 -14.93 -25.92
N GLY A 37 2.31 -15.61 -27.06
CA GLY A 37 1.29 -15.46 -28.09
C GLY A 37 1.38 -14.16 -28.90
N ASP A 38 0.33 -13.91 -29.66
CA ASP A 38 0.19 -12.77 -30.56
C ASP A 38 0.16 -11.43 -29.80
N ALA A 39 1.06 -10.50 -30.17
CA ALA A 39 1.24 -9.24 -29.47
C ALA A 39 0.01 -8.32 -29.52
N GLU A 40 -0.70 -8.29 -30.66
CA GLU A 40 -1.90 -7.45 -30.83
C GLU A 40 -3.05 -7.99 -29.96
N LYS A 41 -3.29 -9.31 -30.00
CA LYS A 41 -4.30 -9.96 -29.16
C LYS A 41 -3.97 -9.81 -27.68
N ARG A 42 -2.71 -9.98 -27.30
CA ARG A 42 -2.23 -9.76 -25.92
C ARG A 42 -2.46 -8.33 -25.46
N SER A 43 -2.11 -7.33 -26.28
CA SER A 43 -2.34 -5.92 -25.97
C SER A 43 -3.82 -5.61 -25.77
N LYS A 44 -4.70 -6.14 -26.65
CA LYS A 44 -6.16 -6.01 -26.49
C LYS A 44 -6.67 -6.68 -25.21
N ALA A 45 -6.14 -7.85 -24.87
CA ALA A 45 -6.50 -8.57 -23.65
C ALA A 45 -6.05 -7.82 -22.38
N LEU A 46 -4.83 -7.31 -22.35
CA LEU A 46 -4.32 -6.45 -21.27
C LEU A 46 -5.16 -5.18 -21.11
N GLY A 47 -5.46 -4.50 -22.22
CA GLY A 47 -6.32 -3.32 -22.19
C GLY A 47 -7.75 -3.62 -21.72
N HIS A 48 -8.32 -4.77 -22.10
CA HIS A 48 -9.61 -5.21 -21.55
C HIS A 48 -9.52 -5.48 -20.05
N PHE A 49 -8.49 -6.21 -19.61
CA PHE A 49 -8.27 -6.50 -18.19
C PHE A 49 -8.12 -5.21 -17.38
N SER A 50 -7.28 -4.26 -17.82
CA SER A 50 -7.08 -2.96 -17.15
C SER A 50 -8.41 -2.24 -16.93
N ARG A 51 -9.25 -2.15 -17.97
CA ARG A 51 -10.57 -1.50 -17.86
C ARG A 51 -11.47 -2.18 -16.84
N VAL A 52 -11.52 -3.52 -16.84
CA VAL A 52 -12.35 -4.26 -15.88
C VAL A 52 -11.78 -4.11 -14.46
N PHE A 53 -10.46 -4.19 -14.29
CA PHE A 53 -9.78 -3.98 -13.02
C PHE A 53 -10.07 -2.60 -12.43
N CYS A 54 -9.89 -1.53 -13.20
CA CYS A 54 -10.18 -0.16 -12.78
C CYS A 54 -11.67 0.01 -12.40
N LYS A 55 -12.57 -0.55 -13.21
CA LYS A 55 -14.00 -0.52 -12.95
C LYS A 55 -14.35 -1.23 -11.64
N GLN A 56 -13.80 -2.42 -11.40
CA GLN A 56 -14.05 -3.16 -10.16
C GLN A 56 -13.56 -2.37 -8.93
N ILE A 57 -12.37 -1.75 -8.98
CA ILE A 57 -11.91 -0.92 -7.85
C ILE A 57 -12.88 0.23 -7.60
N GLN A 58 -13.31 0.93 -8.65
CA GLN A 58 -14.26 2.05 -8.52
C GLN A 58 -15.61 1.63 -7.95
N GLU A 59 -16.15 0.48 -8.37
CA GLU A 59 -17.43 -0.03 -7.83
C GLU A 59 -17.32 -0.41 -6.34
N PHE A 60 -16.23 -1.07 -5.94
CA PHE A 60 -15.97 -1.38 -4.54
C PHE A 60 -15.71 -0.11 -3.72
N ALA A 61 -14.97 0.86 -4.26
CA ALA A 61 -14.73 2.16 -3.63
C ALA A 61 -16.03 2.93 -3.41
N ALA A 62 -16.90 2.98 -4.42
CA ALA A 62 -18.22 3.61 -4.28
C ALA A 62 -19.08 2.92 -3.22
N THR A 63 -19.07 1.58 -3.19
CA THR A 63 -19.82 0.79 -2.20
C THR A 63 -19.29 0.99 -0.79
N GLU A 64 -17.97 0.99 -0.61
CA GLU A 64 -17.34 1.20 0.70
C GLU A 64 -17.55 2.65 1.18
N ARG A 65 -17.35 3.64 0.30
CA ARG A 65 -17.56 5.06 0.61
C ARG A 65 -18.99 5.38 1.02
N ALA A 66 -19.98 4.67 0.49
CA ALA A 66 -21.40 4.83 0.81
C ALA A 66 -21.75 4.44 2.27
N LYS A 67 -20.87 3.75 2.99
CA LYS A 67 -21.04 3.43 4.41
C LYS A 67 -20.82 4.62 5.35
N TYR A 68 -20.24 5.70 4.81
CA TYR A 68 -19.80 6.88 5.55
C TYR A 68 -20.63 8.12 5.16
N GLU A 69 -20.59 9.15 5.99
CA GLU A 69 -21.37 10.36 5.79
C GLU A 69 -21.02 11.09 4.46
N PRO A 70 -21.93 11.88 3.88
CA PRO A 70 -21.65 12.60 2.63
C PRO A 70 -20.48 13.58 2.75
N LYS A 71 -19.83 13.89 1.63
CA LYS A 71 -18.68 14.82 1.54
C LYS A 71 -18.88 16.14 2.30
N GLU A 72 -20.09 16.70 2.23
CA GLU A 72 -20.42 17.97 2.91
C GLU A 72 -20.37 17.88 4.44
N HIS A 73 -20.68 16.71 5.00
CA HIS A 73 -20.53 16.46 6.44
C HIS A 73 -19.05 16.61 6.85
N TYR A 74 -18.16 15.90 6.13
CA TYR A 74 -16.73 15.92 6.42
C TYR A 74 -16.12 17.29 6.17
N ARG A 75 -16.50 18.01 5.11
CA ARG A 75 -16.03 19.38 4.87
C ARG A 75 -16.41 20.32 6.03
N LYS A 76 -17.66 20.25 6.50
CA LYS A 76 -18.13 21.06 7.63
C LYS A 76 -17.37 20.70 8.90
N GLN A 77 -17.22 19.42 9.21
CA GLN A 77 -16.54 18.97 10.42
C GLN A 77 -15.04 19.26 10.39
N ALA A 78 -14.37 19.02 9.27
CA ALA A 78 -12.96 19.32 9.06
C ALA A 78 -12.66 20.81 9.23
N SER A 79 -13.54 21.73 8.80
CA SER A 79 -13.35 23.18 9.02
C SER A 79 -13.25 23.61 10.49
N THR A 80 -13.63 22.73 11.43
CA THR A 80 -13.49 22.98 12.88
C THR A 80 -12.11 22.61 13.41
N TRP A 81 -11.28 21.92 12.62
CA TRP A 81 -9.90 21.57 12.96
C TRP A 81 -9.05 22.84 12.80
N LYS A 82 -8.53 23.37 13.90
CA LYS A 82 -7.73 24.60 13.92
C LYS A 82 -6.43 24.35 14.67
N LYS A 83 -5.40 25.15 14.36
CA LYS A 83 -4.15 25.18 15.13
C LYS A 83 -4.46 25.46 16.60
N SER A 84 -3.81 24.75 17.53
CA SER A 84 -3.94 25.06 18.94
C SER A 84 -3.41 26.48 19.18
N VAL A 85 -4.21 27.33 19.82
CA VAL A 85 -3.80 28.70 20.14
C VAL A 85 -2.57 28.61 21.06
N ALA A 86 -1.42 29.06 20.57
CA ALA A 86 -0.24 29.21 21.41
C ALA A 86 -0.57 30.22 22.53
N PRO A 87 -0.11 30.02 23.78
CA PRO A 87 -0.26 31.04 24.81
C PRO A 87 0.37 32.34 24.32
N GLU A 88 -0.35 33.47 24.45
CA GLU A 88 0.21 34.77 24.09
C GLU A 88 1.54 35.01 24.81
N PRO A 89 2.53 35.64 24.15
CA PRO A 89 3.79 35.98 24.79
C PRO A 89 3.49 36.87 26.00
N ARG A 90 3.95 36.44 27.18
CA ARG A 90 3.91 37.30 28.38
C ARG A 90 4.72 38.55 28.08
N THR A 91 4.05 39.68 27.95
CA THR A 91 4.67 41.00 28.11
C THR A 91 5.24 41.10 29.53
N GLU A 92 6.50 41.51 29.64
CA GLU A 92 7.36 41.47 30.84
C GLU A 92 6.90 42.34 32.04
N GLU A 93 5.65 42.78 32.13
CA GLU A 93 5.21 43.72 33.18
C GLU A 93 4.11 43.19 34.11
N GLN A 94 4.15 41.90 34.49
CA GLN A 94 3.30 41.41 35.60
C GLN A 94 4.11 40.63 36.63
N GLU A 95 4.76 41.37 37.54
CA GLU A 95 5.22 40.88 38.84
C GLU A 95 4.02 40.59 39.77
N ALA A 96 3.59 39.34 39.80
CA ALA A 96 3.01 38.66 40.97
C ALA A 96 2.86 37.17 40.62
N PRO A 97 3.06 36.22 41.56
CA PRO A 97 2.97 34.80 41.25
C PRO A 97 1.51 34.44 40.98
N PRO A 98 1.11 34.01 39.77
CA PRO A 98 -0.24 33.50 39.60
C PRO A 98 -0.27 32.11 40.21
N LYS A 99 -1.23 31.94 41.14
CA LYS A 99 -1.72 30.65 41.64
C LYS A 99 -1.80 29.64 40.50
N LYS A 100 -1.40 28.39 40.78
CA LYS A 100 -1.55 27.21 39.90
C LYS A 100 -2.93 27.22 39.22
N LYS A 101 -3.02 27.84 38.04
CA LYS A 101 -4.12 27.66 37.10
C LYS A 101 -3.66 26.53 36.21
N ASN A 102 -4.43 25.44 36.24
CA ASN A 102 -4.35 24.35 35.27
C ASN A 102 -4.00 24.95 33.90
N GLN A 103 -2.81 24.62 33.39
CA GLN A 103 -2.52 24.77 31.98
C GLN A 103 -3.65 24.05 31.27
N SER A 104 -4.57 24.82 30.67
CA SER A 104 -5.68 24.29 29.91
C SER A 104 -5.07 23.35 28.87
N ALA A 105 -5.46 22.09 28.95
CA ALA A 105 -5.03 21.04 28.05
C ALA A 105 -5.04 21.58 26.62
N LYS A 106 -3.91 21.47 25.91
CA LYS A 106 -3.91 21.55 24.45
C LYS A 106 -4.83 20.43 24.00
N GLU A 107 -6.08 20.75 23.70
CA GLU A 107 -6.94 19.83 22.98
C GLU A 107 -6.51 19.91 21.50
N THR A 108 -5.35 19.33 21.22
CA THR A 108 -4.89 19.05 19.86
C THR A 108 -5.71 17.87 19.37
N ARG A 109 -6.55 18.06 18.35
CA ARG A 109 -7.13 16.92 17.65
C ARG A 109 -5.97 16.11 17.07
N MET A 110 -5.91 14.83 17.42
CA MET A 110 -4.89 13.90 16.94
C MET A 110 -5.42 13.18 15.69
N ILE A 111 -4.61 13.11 14.65
CA ILE A 111 -4.87 12.34 13.42
C ILE A 111 -4.61 10.86 13.64
N MET A 112 -3.69 10.53 14.53
CA MET A 112 -3.35 9.15 14.90
C MET A 112 -3.41 9.03 16.41
N SER A 113 -3.99 7.94 16.93
CA SER A 113 -3.99 7.68 18.37
C SER A 113 -2.59 7.34 18.86
N ASP A 114 -2.29 7.61 20.14
CA ASP A 114 -0.99 7.25 20.74
C ASP A 114 -0.69 5.75 20.61
N GLU A 115 -1.73 4.92 20.67
CA GLU A 115 -1.59 3.46 20.55
C GLU A 115 -1.21 3.04 19.12
N LEU A 116 -1.87 3.60 18.10
CA LEU A 116 -1.52 3.34 16.71
C LEU A 116 -0.12 3.88 16.37
N LEU A 117 0.23 5.05 16.90
CA LEU A 117 1.58 5.61 16.75
C LEU A 117 2.63 4.68 17.37
N ARG A 118 2.40 4.20 18.60
CA ARG A 118 3.28 3.27 19.30
C ARG A 118 3.45 1.97 18.53
N ARG A 119 2.35 1.35 18.08
CA ARG A 119 2.39 0.10 17.30
C ARG A 119 3.12 0.24 15.97
N SER A 120 2.92 1.38 15.31
CA SER A 120 3.62 1.73 14.07
C SER A 120 5.12 1.83 14.30
N ASN A 121 5.52 2.47 15.40
CA ASN A 121 6.93 2.58 15.75
C ASN A 121 7.57 1.24 16.14
N ASP A 122 6.84 0.38 16.86
CA ASP A 122 7.27 -1.00 17.15
C ASP A 122 7.47 -1.83 15.86
N SER A 123 6.76 -1.47 14.78
CA SER A 123 6.87 -2.09 13.46
C SER A 123 8.04 -1.54 12.62
N GLY A 124 8.85 -0.64 13.17
CA GLY A 124 10.04 -0.07 12.55
C GLY A 124 9.83 1.26 11.82
N LEU A 125 8.65 1.88 11.92
CA LEU A 125 8.47 3.28 11.53
C LEU A 125 9.07 4.19 12.61
N ASP A 126 9.58 5.36 12.25
CA ASP A 126 10.17 6.30 13.23
C ASP A 126 9.46 7.65 13.15
N PHE A 127 8.20 7.68 13.61
CA PHE A 127 7.41 8.90 13.61
C PHE A 127 7.85 9.86 14.72
N GLN A 128 8.05 11.13 14.38
CA GLN A 128 8.23 12.16 15.40
C GLN A 128 6.91 12.42 16.13
N GLY A 129 6.88 12.29 17.46
CA GLY A 129 5.64 12.32 18.26
C GLY A 129 4.77 13.58 18.14
N GLU A 130 5.25 14.66 17.52
CA GLU A 130 4.43 15.85 17.25
C GLU A 130 3.59 15.71 15.97
N THR A 131 3.97 14.88 14.99
CA THR A 131 3.31 14.77 13.68
C THR A 131 1.88 14.19 13.76
N GLN A 132 1.53 13.52 14.87
CA GLN A 132 0.16 13.07 15.13
C GLN A 132 -0.85 14.20 15.34
N ASN A 133 -0.40 15.43 15.60
CA ASN A 133 -1.28 16.57 15.82
C ASN A 133 -1.70 17.24 14.51
N VAL A 134 -2.99 17.55 14.40
CA VAL A 134 -3.60 18.26 13.25
C VAL A 134 -2.83 19.51 12.81
N GLU A 135 -2.26 20.26 13.74
CA GLU A 135 -1.54 21.50 13.45
C GLU A 135 -0.34 21.32 12.51
N ASN A 136 0.30 20.15 12.54
CA ASN A 136 1.42 19.82 11.66
C ASN A 136 1.01 19.45 10.23
N TRP A 137 -0.30 19.34 10.00
CA TRP A 137 -0.89 19.03 8.70
C TRP A 137 -1.46 20.23 7.98
N LEU A 138 -1.57 21.36 8.67
CA LEU A 138 -2.06 22.60 8.08
C LEU A 138 -0.97 23.24 7.21
N LEU A 139 -1.33 23.70 6.01
CA LEU A 139 -0.43 24.33 5.04
C LEU A 139 0.41 25.48 5.61
N SER A 140 -0.11 26.18 6.63
CA SER A 140 0.57 27.26 7.34
C SER A 140 1.74 26.82 8.25
N ALA A 141 1.95 25.52 8.46
CA ALA A 141 2.86 25.03 9.49
C ALA A 141 4.35 25.07 9.13
N GLY A 142 4.72 25.13 7.84
CA GLY A 142 6.11 25.02 7.40
C GLY A 142 6.70 23.64 7.73
N ARG A 143 6.89 22.77 6.73
CA ARG A 143 7.30 21.37 6.98
C ARG A 143 8.76 21.13 6.62
N SER A 144 9.51 20.53 7.54
CA SER A 144 10.81 19.91 7.25
C SER A 144 10.63 18.67 6.36
N TYR A 145 11.71 18.22 5.71
CA TYR A 145 11.71 16.98 4.93
C TYR A 145 11.20 15.77 5.73
N SER A 146 11.64 15.61 6.99
CA SER A 146 11.18 14.54 7.87
C SER A 146 9.67 14.60 8.11
N ALA A 147 9.11 15.79 8.34
CA ALA A 147 7.68 15.96 8.53
C ALA A 147 6.85 15.62 7.27
N TRP A 148 7.42 15.78 6.07
CA TRP A 148 6.80 15.34 4.81
C TRP A 148 6.75 13.81 4.71
N VAL A 149 7.86 13.13 5.03
CA VAL A 149 7.93 11.66 5.03
C VAL A 149 6.98 11.07 6.06
N ASP A 150 7.01 11.56 7.31
CA ASP A 150 6.11 11.14 8.39
C ASP A 150 4.64 11.33 7.99
N GLY A 151 4.30 12.49 7.39
CA GLY A 151 2.94 12.73 6.89
C GLY A 151 2.53 11.77 5.77
N GLY A 152 3.46 11.43 4.87
CA GLY A 152 3.23 10.38 3.87
C GLY A 152 2.90 9.05 4.54
N ASP A 153 3.75 8.58 5.45
CA ASP A 153 3.63 7.27 6.09
C ASP A 153 2.43 7.15 7.02
N MET A 154 2.08 8.21 7.74
CA MET A 154 0.87 8.24 8.56
C MET A 154 -0.40 8.02 7.71
N LEU A 155 -0.49 8.64 6.53
CA LEU A 155 -1.61 8.39 5.62
C LEU A 155 -1.64 6.93 5.17
N LYS A 156 -0.48 6.33 4.88
CA LYS A 156 -0.38 4.92 4.47
C LYS A 156 -0.84 3.98 5.59
N VAL A 157 -0.41 4.22 6.83
CA VAL A 157 -0.84 3.44 8.01
C VAL A 157 -2.34 3.55 8.21
N LEU A 158 -2.89 4.77 8.19
CA LEU A 158 -4.34 4.98 8.31
C LEU A 158 -5.13 4.26 7.21
N MET A 159 -4.59 4.21 5.97
CA MET A 159 -5.23 3.47 4.88
C MET A 159 -5.23 1.96 5.14
N MET A 160 -4.18 1.41 5.75
CA MET A 160 -4.10 -0.01 6.13
C MET A 160 -5.08 -0.36 7.25
N GLU A 161 -5.20 0.51 8.25
CA GLU A 161 -6.17 0.36 9.34
C GLU A 161 -7.60 0.46 8.83
N ALA A 162 -7.91 1.45 7.99
CA ALA A 162 -9.21 1.57 7.35
C ALA A 162 -9.54 0.34 6.47
N ALA A 163 -8.54 -0.29 5.88
CA ALA A 163 -8.70 -1.53 5.12
C ALA A 163 -8.84 -2.78 6.02
N ALA A 164 -8.48 -2.70 7.30
CA ALA A 164 -8.27 -3.83 8.20
C ALA A 164 -7.42 -4.93 7.53
N ALA A 165 -6.26 -4.51 6.99
CA ALA A 165 -5.30 -5.39 6.35
C ALA A 165 -4.12 -5.62 7.28
N LYS A 166 -3.82 -6.89 7.62
CA LYS A 166 -2.69 -7.23 8.50
C LYS A 166 -1.40 -6.55 8.01
N PRO A 167 -0.58 -5.97 8.91
CA PRO A 167 -0.61 -6.12 10.37
C PRO A 167 -1.52 -5.12 11.11
N ALA A 168 -2.48 -4.48 10.44
CA ALA A 168 -3.40 -3.53 11.05
C ALA A 168 -4.00 -4.05 12.37
N MET A 169 -3.99 -3.22 13.42
CA MET A 169 -4.53 -3.57 14.73
C MET A 169 -6.02 -3.86 14.64
N SER A 170 -6.74 -3.16 13.77
CA SER A 170 -8.17 -3.37 13.52
C SER A 170 -8.54 -4.76 12.97
N THR A 171 -7.56 -5.62 12.72
CA THR A 171 -7.80 -7.05 12.45
C THR A 171 -8.08 -7.86 13.72
N GLU A 172 -7.78 -7.28 14.89
CA GLU A 172 -8.04 -7.81 16.22
C GLU A 172 -9.40 -7.29 16.72
N PRO A 173 -10.28 -8.15 17.27
CA PRO A 173 -11.62 -7.74 17.71
C PRO A 173 -11.65 -6.57 18.70
N GLU A 174 -10.64 -6.47 19.56
CA GLU A 174 -10.46 -5.39 20.54
C GLU A 174 -10.23 -4.01 19.90
N HIS A 175 -9.80 -3.96 18.64
CA HIS A 175 -9.43 -2.74 17.92
C HIS A 175 -10.27 -2.52 16.66
N GLU A 176 -11.40 -3.23 16.49
CA GLU A 176 -12.25 -3.13 15.29
C GLU A 176 -12.73 -1.69 15.03
N GLU A 177 -12.99 -0.91 16.09
CA GLU A 177 -13.39 0.50 16.00
C GLU A 177 -12.35 1.36 15.27
N MET A 178 -11.07 1.01 15.39
CA MET A 178 -9.96 1.76 14.81
C MET A 178 -10.00 1.76 13.27
N LYS A 179 -10.63 0.75 12.66
CA LYS A 179 -10.93 0.74 11.22
C LYS A 179 -11.80 1.93 10.83
N ARG A 180 -12.89 2.14 11.58
CA ARG A 180 -13.85 3.20 11.31
C ARG A 180 -13.24 4.56 11.59
N GLU A 181 -12.57 4.70 12.73
CA GLU A 181 -11.87 5.94 13.11
C GLU A 181 -10.81 6.35 12.09
N SER A 182 -10.00 5.39 11.61
CA SER A 182 -8.98 5.67 10.59
C SER A 182 -9.60 6.15 9.29
N MET A 183 -10.72 5.53 8.86
CA MET A 183 -11.41 5.95 7.65
C MET A 183 -12.07 7.33 7.80
N GLU A 184 -12.73 7.59 8.93
CA GLU A 184 -13.33 8.91 9.20
C GLU A 184 -12.26 10.01 9.26
N THR A 185 -11.11 9.73 9.86
CA THR A 185 -9.94 10.63 9.85
C THR A 185 -9.45 10.92 8.45
N LEU A 186 -9.25 9.89 7.61
CA LEU A 186 -8.84 10.07 6.21
C LEU A 186 -9.83 10.94 5.42
N LEU A 187 -11.14 10.73 5.62
CA LEU A 187 -12.19 11.52 4.97
C LEU A 187 -12.23 12.97 5.47
N LEU A 188 -11.95 13.21 6.76
CA LEU A 188 -11.81 14.55 7.32
C LEU A 188 -10.61 15.28 6.72
N MET A 189 -9.45 14.62 6.68
CA MET A 189 -8.22 15.19 6.12
C MET A 189 -8.37 15.52 4.63
N ALA A 190 -8.97 14.62 3.85
CA ALA A 190 -9.23 14.80 2.42
C ALA A 190 -10.16 15.99 2.12
N ASN A 191 -10.98 16.41 3.09
CA ASN A 191 -11.93 17.51 2.94
C ASN A 191 -11.55 18.78 3.70
N HIS A 192 -10.39 18.81 4.37
CA HIS A 192 -9.98 19.94 5.17
C HIS A 192 -9.48 21.09 4.27
N PRO A 193 -9.96 22.34 4.46
CA PRO A 193 -9.61 23.47 3.57
C PRO A 193 -8.12 23.81 3.56
N ASP A 194 -7.43 23.61 4.68
CA ASP A 194 -6.00 23.92 4.84
C ASP A 194 -5.09 22.67 4.87
N MET A 195 -5.58 21.49 4.47
CA MET A 195 -4.72 20.31 4.29
C MET A 195 -4.64 19.96 2.82
N ASP A 196 -3.43 19.69 2.34
CA ASP A 196 -3.20 19.24 0.97
C ASP A 196 -2.60 17.83 1.00
N ILE A 197 -3.45 16.81 1.13
CA ILE A 197 -3.00 15.42 1.09
C ILE A 197 -2.56 14.99 -0.33
N LEU A 198 -2.95 15.72 -1.38
CA LEU A 198 -2.51 15.42 -2.74
C LEU A 198 -1.05 15.81 -2.98
N SER A 199 -0.55 16.85 -2.30
CA SER A 199 0.89 17.18 -2.30
C SER A 199 1.76 16.04 -1.77
N LEU A 200 1.22 15.17 -0.91
CA LEU A 200 1.89 13.99 -0.38
C LEU A 200 1.86 12.78 -1.33
N ARG A 201 1.07 12.84 -2.40
CA ARG A 201 0.84 11.69 -3.28
C ARG A 201 2.11 11.26 -4.00
N ASN A 202 2.78 12.18 -4.68
CA ASN A 202 3.93 11.88 -5.55
C ASN A 202 5.20 12.57 -5.04
N MET A 203 5.55 12.32 -3.77
CA MET A 203 6.78 12.86 -3.19
C MET A 203 8.00 12.07 -3.67
N HIS A 204 9.02 12.82 -4.12
CA HIS A 204 10.29 12.29 -4.60
C HIS A 204 11.47 13.17 -4.15
N HIS A 205 12.55 12.54 -3.67
CA HIS A 205 13.82 13.20 -3.40
C HIS A 205 14.97 12.21 -3.60
N GLY A 206 15.34 11.95 -4.86
CA GLY A 206 16.27 10.87 -5.25
C GLY A 206 15.65 9.47 -5.24
N HIS A 207 14.57 9.28 -4.49
CA HIS A 207 13.76 8.05 -4.37
C HIS A 207 12.28 8.42 -4.15
N HIS A 208 11.34 7.50 -4.43
CA HIS A 208 9.88 7.70 -4.33
C HIS A 208 9.34 7.18 -3.00
N TYR A 209 8.68 8.04 -2.23
CA TYR A 209 8.12 7.71 -0.90
C TYR A 209 6.73 8.34 -0.67
N GLY A 210 6.11 8.85 -1.73
CA GLY A 210 4.76 9.41 -1.67
C GLY A 210 3.67 8.37 -1.38
N VAL A 211 2.46 8.85 -1.08
CA VAL A 211 1.30 7.99 -0.80
C VAL A 211 0.92 7.12 -2.01
N SER A 212 1.27 7.49 -3.25
CA SER A 212 1.07 6.64 -4.43
C SER A 212 1.80 5.29 -4.36
N ARG A 213 2.84 5.16 -3.53
CA ARG A 213 3.51 3.88 -3.26
C ARG A 213 2.52 2.81 -2.75
N VAL A 214 1.43 3.20 -2.08
CA VAL A 214 0.38 2.27 -1.65
C VAL A 214 -0.28 1.60 -2.85
N ALA A 215 -0.69 2.38 -3.85
CA ALA A 215 -1.30 1.86 -5.07
C ALA A 215 -0.30 1.04 -5.88
N GLU A 216 0.92 1.55 -6.04
CA GLU A 216 1.99 0.92 -6.82
C GLU A 216 2.35 -0.47 -6.28
N GLU A 217 2.68 -0.57 -4.98
CA GLU A 217 3.13 -1.84 -4.38
C GLU A 217 1.97 -2.83 -4.19
N ALA A 218 0.78 -2.33 -3.84
CA ALA A 218 -0.42 -3.16 -3.77
C ALA A 218 -0.77 -3.77 -5.14
N THR A 219 -0.71 -2.98 -6.21
CA THR A 219 -1.01 -3.44 -7.57
C THR A 219 0.01 -4.47 -8.04
N LYS A 220 1.31 -4.24 -7.80
CA LYS A 220 2.38 -5.20 -8.13
C LYS A 220 2.15 -6.55 -7.44
N ALA A 221 1.99 -6.56 -6.11
CA ALA A 221 1.77 -7.80 -5.36
C ALA A 221 0.48 -8.50 -5.82
N TYR A 222 -0.61 -7.73 -5.97
CA TYR A 222 -1.91 -8.26 -6.33
C TYR A 222 -1.91 -8.90 -7.72
N LEU A 223 -1.38 -8.21 -8.74
CA LEU A 223 -1.39 -8.71 -10.11
C LEU A 223 -0.47 -9.92 -10.28
N TRP A 224 0.77 -9.88 -9.76
CA TRP A 224 1.71 -10.98 -9.93
C TRP A 224 1.30 -12.26 -9.20
N LEU A 225 0.84 -12.17 -7.94
CA LEU A 225 0.41 -13.36 -7.20
C LEU A 225 -0.85 -13.99 -7.80
N ASN A 226 -1.82 -13.18 -8.22
CA ASN A 226 -3.02 -13.69 -8.89
C ASN A 226 -2.69 -14.31 -10.25
N LEU A 227 -1.82 -13.68 -11.03
CA LEU A 227 -1.36 -14.22 -12.32
C LEU A 227 -0.65 -15.56 -12.13
N MET A 228 0.32 -15.65 -11.22
CA MET A 228 1.03 -16.91 -10.93
C MET A 228 0.08 -18.00 -10.41
N THR A 229 -0.90 -17.63 -9.58
CA THR A 229 -1.95 -18.54 -9.12
C THR A 229 -2.79 -19.05 -10.30
N ALA A 230 -3.24 -18.16 -11.20
CA ALA A 230 -4.01 -18.54 -12.38
C ALA A 230 -3.20 -19.40 -13.36
N MET A 231 -1.90 -19.12 -13.51
CA MET A 231 -0.98 -19.94 -14.30
C MET A 231 -0.86 -21.36 -13.71
N ARG A 232 -0.67 -21.49 -12.39
CA ARG A 232 -0.65 -22.80 -11.71
C ARG A 232 -1.94 -23.57 -11.97
N GLU A 233 -3.10 -22.92 -11.83
CA GLU A 233 -4.41 -23.54 -12.06
C GLU A 233 -4.63 -23.97 -13.52
N ALA A 234 -4.02 -23.26 -14.47
CA ALA A 234 -3.99 -23.63 -15.88
C ALA A 234 -3.01 -24.77 -16.21
N GLY A 235 -2.32 -25.34 -15.20
CA GLY A 235 -1.36 -26.44 -15.37
C GLY A 235 0.08 -25.98 -15.68
N SER A 236 0.41 -24.71 -15.46
CA SER A 236 1.79 -24.23 -15.60
C SER A 236 2.67 -24.83 -14.50
N PRO A 237 3.90 -25.29 -14.83
CA PRO A 237 4.83 -25.86 -13.85
C PRO A 237 5.59 -24.79 -13.05
N ILE A 238 4.96 -23.64 -12.81
CA ILE A 238 5.58 -22.46 -12.18
C ILE A 238 5.84 -22.67 -10.68
N CYS A 239 4.96 -23.43 -10.02
CA CYS A 239 5.09 -23.80 -8.61
C CYS A 239 5.68 -25.20 -8.41
N ASP A 240 5.98 -25.93 -9.49
CA ASP A 240 6.47 -27.30 -9.37
C ASP A 240 7.94 -27.28 -8.93
N PRO A 241 8.30 -27.91 -7.80
CA PRO A 241 9.69 -28.02 -7.40
C PRO A 241 10.42 -28.90 -8.42
N SER A 242 11.34 -28.29 -9.17
CA SER A 242 12.10 -29.00 -10.17
C SER A 242 13.08 -30.02 -9.59
N THR A 243 13.07 -31.21 -10.19
CA THR A 243 14.08 -32.26 -10.05
C THR A 243 15.11 -32.25 -11.19
N ASP A 244 15.14 -31.21 -12.04
CA ASP A 244 16.09 -31.10 -13.14
C ASP A 244 17.54 -31.10 -12.60
N PRO A 245 18.31 -32.18 -12.84
CA PRO A 245 19.66 -32.31 -12.32
C PRO A 245 20.66 -31.40 -13.05
N GLU A 246 20.28 -30.80 -14.19
CA GLU A 246 21.14 -29.91 -14.99
C GLU A 246 20.88 -28.42 -14.70
N ALA A 247 19.85 -28.08 -13.93
CA ALA A 247 19.54 -26.68 -13.61
C ALA A 247 20.41 -26.18 -12.44
N GLU A 248 21.21 -25.12 -12.69
CA GLU A 248 22.03 -24.48 -11.63
C GLU A 248 21.18 -23.90 -10.49
N LEU A 249 19.93 -23.54 -10.77
CA LEU A 249 18.93 -23.13 -9.79
C LEU A 249 17.66 -23.96 -9.96
N PRO A 250 16.98 -24.36 -8.86
CA PRO A 250 15.71 -25.06 -8.96
C PRO A 250 14.70 -24.25 -9.78
N LYS A 251 14.12 -24.85 -10.82
CA LYS A 251 12.94 -24.29 -11.47
C LYS A 251 11.81 -24.22 -10.44
N ASN A 252 11.57 -23.01 -9.95
CA ASN A 252 10.54 -22.63 -8.99
C ASN A 252 10.34 -21.11 -9.15
N TYR A 253 9.09 -20.63 -9.08
CA TYR A 253 8.76 -19.21 -9.08
C TYR A 253 9.58 -18.37 -8.10
N LEU A 254 10.00 -18.94 -6.96
CA LEU A 254 10.88 -18.28 -5.99
C LEU A 254 12.18 -17.79 -6.63
N ASN A 255 12.69 -18.46 -7.66
CA ASN A 255 13.93 -18.10 -8.34
C ASN A 255 13.72 -17.22 -9.59
N CYS A 256 12.48 -16.84 -9.89
CA CYS A 256 12.17 -15.95 -11.02
C CYS A 256 12.61 -14.52 -10.73
N ASP A 257 13.30 -13.88 -11.69
CA ASP A 257 13.62 -12.45 -11.61
C ASP A 257 12.35 -11.60 -11.45
N THR A 258 11.26 -11.94 -12.15
CA THR A 258 9.96 -11.28 -11.96
C THR A 258 9.46 -11.33 -10.52
N TYR A 259 9.49 -12.51 -9.88
CA TYR A 259 9.06 -12.66 -8.50
C TYR A 259 10.00 -11.95 -7.53
N GLN A 260 11.32 -12.09 -7.72
CA GLN A 260 12.33 -11.45 -6.86
C GLN A 260 12.28 -9.92 -6.95
N ARG A 261 12.02 -9.36 -8.13
CA ARG A 261 11.83 -7.91 -8.30
C ARG A 261 10.55 -7.43 -7.63
N MET A 262 9.44 -8.15 -7.80
CA MET A 262 8.20 -7.84 -7.10
C MET A 262 8.43 -7.87 -5.58
N LEU A 263 9.06 -8.93 -5.06
CA LEU A 263 9.36 -9.07 -3.63
C LEU A 263 10.28 -7.96 -3.11
N ARG A 264 11.33 -7.61 -3.86
CA ARG A 264 12.20 -6.46 -3.56
C ARG A 264 11.40 -5.17 -3.47
N SER A 265 10.50 -4.95 -4.42
CA SER A 265 9.65 -3.77 -4.47
C SER A 265 8.72 -3.67 -3.27
N VAL A 266 7.97 -4.74 -2.99
CA VAL A 266 6.85 -4.69 -2.03
C VAL A 266 7.28 -4.93 -0.58
N ALA A 267 8.37 -5.68 -0.35
CA ALA A 267 8.85 -6.04 0.98
C ALA A 267 10.26 -5.51 1.31
N GLY A 268 10.89 -4.78 0.39
CA GLY A 268 12.20 -4.14 0.61
C GLY A 268 12.15 -3.00 1.64
N ASN A 269 13.30 -2.41 1.95
CA ASN A 269 13.49 -1.29 2.88
C ASN A 269 13.72 0.00 2.11
N TYR A 270 12.94 1.04 2.42
CA TYR A 270 12.99 2.34 1.75
C TYR A 270 12.78 3.46 2.76
N ASP A 271 13.20 4.68 2.41
CA ASP A 271 12.75 5.86 3.14
C ASP A 271 11.23 5.99 2.98
N GLY A 272 10.49 6.16 4.08
CA GLY A 272 9.03 6.27 4.04
C GLY A 272 8.36 5.00 3.50
N ASP A 273 8.59 3.86 4.15
CA ASP A 273 8.20 2.55 3.66
C ASP A 273 6.95 1.94 4.29
N ALA A 274 6.11 2.75 4.94
CA ALA A 274 4.90 2.25 5.58
C ALA A 274 4.00 1.43 4.63
N GLN A 275 3.98 1.69 3.30
CA GLN A 275 3.27 0.85 2.32
C GLN A 275 3.68 -0.64 2.36
N CYS A 276 4.92 -0.93 2.77
CA CYS A 276 5.48 -2.27 2.77
C CYS A 276 5.01 -3.11 3.97
N LEU A 277 4.41 -2.52 5.00
CA LEU A 277 4.02 -3.24 6.23
C LEU A 277 3.09 -4.42 5.96
N VAL A 278 2.04 -4.20 5.16
CA VAL A 278 1.07 -5.27 4.78
C VAL A 278 1.78 -6.40 4.02
N HIS A 279 2.76 -6.06 3.20
CA HIS A 279 3.49 -7.04 2.40
C HIS A 279 4.53 -7.79 3.23
N ARG A 280 5.25 -7.12 4.13
CA ARG A 280 6.24 -7.72 5.03
C ARG A 280 5.61 -8.73 5.97
N ASP A 281 4.46 -8.42 6.59
CA ASP A 281 3.72 -9.37 7.44
C ASP A 281 3.45 -10.70 6.71
N PHE A 282 3.10 -10.60 5.43
CA PHE A 282 2.82 -11.76 4.60
C PHE A 282 4.09 -12.51 4.17
N PHE A 283 5.04 -11.84 3.53
CA PHE A 283 6.19 -12.47 2.89
C PHE A 283 7.34 -12.82 3.84
N CYS A 284 7.57 -12.01 4.87
CA CYS A 284 8.69 -12.18 5.78
C CYS A 284 8.38 -13.20 6.88
N THR A 285 9.44 -13.82 7.40
CA THR A 285 9.34 -14.89 8.41
C THR A 285 9.34 -14.35 9.84
N LYS A 286 9.78 -13.11 10.04
CA LYS A 286 9.84 -12.43 11.34
C LYS A 286 9.23 -11.03 11.26
N GLU A 287 8.65 -10.59 12.37
CA GLU A 287 8.19 -9.21 12.53
C GLU A 287 9.36 -8.23 12.42
N GLY A 288 9.13 -7.06 11.82
CA GLY A 288 10.16 -6.03 11.57
C GLY A 288 11.20 -6.41 10.50
N GLN A 289 11.10 -7.60 9.89
CA GLN A 289 11.99 -8.01 8.83
C GLN A 289 11.60 -7.33 7.51
N HIS A 290 12.62 -6.93 6.76
CA HIS A 290 12.48 -6.46 5.39
C HIS A 290 13.28 -7.38 4.46
N TYR A 291 12.85 -7.48 3.21
CA TYR A 291 13.54 -8.27 2.21
C TYR A 291 14.85 -7.57 1.80
N THR A 292 15.97 -8.26 2.01
CA THR A 292 17.26 -7.92 1.38
C THR A 292 17.74 -9.11 0.58
N SER A 293 17.84 -8.93 -0.73
CA SER A 293 18.47 -9.92 -1.60
C SER A 293 19.97 -9.98 -1.28
N PRO A 294 20.62 -11.15 -1.19
CA PRO A 294 20.09 -12.52 -1.39
C PRO A 294 19.84 -13.32 -0.08
N ASN A 295 19.90 -12.70 1.10
CA ASN A 295 20.22 -13.43 2.36
C ASN A 295 19.08 -13.57 3.38
N VAL A 296 17.85 -13.20 3.02
CA VAL A 296 16.73 -13.17 3.96
C VAL A 296 15.73 -14.28 3.64
N PRO A 297 15.46 -15.24 4.54
CA PRO A 297 14.47 -16.28 4.29
C PRO A 297 13.06 -15.67 4.21
N TYR A 298 12.41 -15.89 3.07
CA TYR A 298 11.02 -15.51 2.78
C TYR A 298 10.15 -16.75 2.62
N LYS A 299 8.85 -16.61 2.85
CA LYS A 299 7.90 -17.74 2.77
C LYS A 299 7.72 -18.18 1.32
N ASP A 300 7.60 -19.49 1.11
CA ASP A 300 7.00 -20.05 -0.12
C ASP A 300 5.48 -19.84 -0.06
N VAL A 301 5.06 -18.63 -0.40
CA VAL A 301 3.65 -18.23 -0.27
C VAL A 301 2.73 -18.98 -1.22
N LEU A 302 3.22 -19.51 -2.34
CA LEU A 302 2.40 -20.26 -3.31
C LEU A 302 2.46 -21.77 -3.07
N ALA A 303 3.09 -22.27 -2.00
CA ALA A 303 2.93 -23.65 -1.57
C ALA A 303 1.45 -23.98 -1.34
N GLU A 304 1.04 -25.23 -1.57
CA GLU A 304 -0.37 -25.66 -1.47
C GLU A 304 -0.97 -25.33 -0.10
N GLU A 305 -0.22 -25.61 0.97
CA GLU A 305 -0.58 -25.31 2.35
C GLU A 305 -0.78 -23.82 2.64
N ASN A 306 -0.20 -22.94 1.84
CA ASN A 306 -0.23 -21.48 2.03
C ASN A 306 -1.30 -20.78 1.17
N MET A 307 -2.00 -21.49 0.28
CA MET A 307 -3.00 -20.90 -0.61
C MET A 307 -4.18 -20.25 0.12
N GLY A 308 -4.50 -20.71 1.34
CA GLY A 308 -5.46 -20.05 2.22
C GLY A 308 -4.97 -18.66 2.66
N ALA A 309 -3.70 -18.57 3.08
CA ALA A 309 -3.06 -17.32 3.48
C ALA A 309 -2.93 -16.34 2.29
N VAL A 310 -2.57 -16.83 1.10
CA VAL A 310 -2.55 -16.01 -0.14
C VAL A 310 -3.90 -15.36 -0.40
N ARG A 311 -5.00 -16.11 -0.24
CA ARG A 311 -6.35 -15.58 -0.47
C ARG A 311 -6.70 -14.46 0.50
N GLU A 312 -6.43 -14.64 1.79
CA GLU A 312 -6.70 -13.61 2.80
C GLU A 312 -5.82 -12.39 2.62
N TYR A 313 -4.55 -12.58 2.27
CA TYR A 313 -3.64 -11.50 1.90
C TYR A 313 -4.16 -10.70 0.71
N LEU A 314 -4.53 -11.36 -0.40
CA LEU A 314 -5.04 -10.69 -1.60
C LEU A 314 -6.34 -9.92 -1.35
N LYS A 315 -7.21 -10.41 -0.45
CA LYS A 315 -8.38 -9.65 0.02
C LYS A 315 -7.97 -8.40 0.81
N GLY A 316 -6.94 -8.49 1.64
CA GLY A 316 -6.36 -7.35 2.36
C GLY A 316 -5.80 -6.29 1.40
N VAL A 317 -4.93 -6.72 0.48
CA VAL A 317 -4.33 -5.84 -0.54
C VAL A 317 -5.41 -5.18 -1.42
N TRP A 318 -6.46 -5.91 -1.81
CA TRP A 318 -7.59 -5.34 -2.54
C TRP A 318 -8.30 -4.24 -1.75
N ARG A 319 -8.55 -4.46 -0.45
CA ARG A 319 -9.15 -3.45 0.43
C ARG A 319 -8.28 -2.20 0.54
N VAL A 320 -6.95 -2.36 0.64
CA VAL A 320 -6.01 -1.23 0.67
C VAL A 320 -6.10 -0.40 -0.63
N MET A 321 -6.15 -1.04 -1.79
CA MET A 321 -6.37 -0.33 -3.07
C MET A 321 -7.71 0.42 -3.10
N VAL A 322 -8.77 -0.21 -2.59
CA VAL A 322 -10.10 0.43 -2.48
C VAL A 322 -10.06 1.68 -1.58
N ILE A 323 -9.43 1.60 -0.41
CA ILE A 323 -9.28 2.76 0.47
C ILE A 323 -8.45 3.87 -0.19
N TYR A 324 -7.35 3.52 -0.87
CA TYR A 324 -6.56 4.50 -1.64
C TYR A 324 -7.41 5.23 -2.69
N ASP A 325 -8.21 4.50 -3.49
CA ASP A 325 -9.09 5.11 -4.50
C ASP A 325 -10.05 6.13 -3.87
N ILE A 326 -10.69 5.76 -2.76
CA ILE A 326 -11.61 6.63 -2.03
C ILE A 326 -10.92 7.90 -1.58
N VAL A 327 -9.79 7.78 -0.88
CA VAL A 327 -9.12 8.94 -0.27
C VAL A 327 -8.62 9.92 -1.33
N ILE A 328 -8.00 9.42 -2.40
CA ILE A 328 -7.49 10.28 -3.47
C ILE A 328 -8.63 10.98 -4.20
N ARG A 329 -9.74 10.28 -4.51
CA ARG A 329 -10.92 10.90 -5.13
C ARG A 329 -11.63 11.88 -4.21
N GLU A 330 -11.73 11.57 -2.93
CA GLU A 330 -12.33 12.45 -1.92
C GLU A 330 -11.59 13.79 -1.88
N ALA A 331 -10.25 13.75 -1.95
CA ALA A 331 -9.38 14.91 -2.05
C ALA A 331 -9.41 15.64 -3.40
N GLY A 332 -10.15 15.12 -4.39
CA GLY A 332 -10.26 15.69 -5.74
C GLY A 332 -9.16 15.27 -6.72
N GLY A 333 -8.36 14.25 -6.38
CA GLY A 333 -7.34 13.67 -7.26
C GLY A 333 -7.86 12.49 -8.10
N ASP A 334 -7.06 12.09 -9.07
CA ASP A 334 -7.27 10.85 -9.83
C ASP A 334 -6.27 9.77 -9.37
N PRO A 335 -6.73 8.62 -8.84
CA PRO A 335 -5.89 7.48 -8.45
C PRO A 335 -4.99 6.93 -9.56
N ASP A 336 -5.35 7.12 -10.84
CA ASP A 336 -4.59 6.69 -12.03
C ASP A 336 -4.31 5.17 -12.09
N TRP A 337 -5.33 4.36 -11.82
CA TRP A 337 -5.22 2.88 -11.84
C TRP A 337 -4.79 2.29 -13.18
N ASP A 338 -5.09 2.95 -14.30
CA ASP A 338 -4.64 2.47 -15.61
C ASP A 338 -3.11 2.58 -15.72
N HIS A 339 -2.51 3.68 -15.23
CA HIS A 339 -1.05 3.78 -15.12
C HIS A 339 -0.48 2.68 -14.22
N GLU A 340 -1.05 2.49 -13.03
CA GLU A 340 -0.57 1.49 -12.07
C GLU A 340 -0.66 0.07 -12.62
N PHE A 341 -1.75 -0.28 -13.30
CA PHE A 341 -1.88 -1.58 -13.96
C PHE A 341 -0.81 -1.78 -15.05
N ASN A 342 -0.66 -0.78 -15.92
CA ASN A 342 0.27 -0.87 -17.04
C ASN A 342 1.73 -0.89 -16.59
N SER A 343 2.07 -0.20 -15.49
CA SER A 343 3.45 -0.17 -14.96
C SER A 343 3.95 -1.56 -14.57
N VAL A 344 3.06 -2.45 -14.10
CA VAL A 344 3.41 -3.83 -13.71
C VAL A 344 3.89 -4.68 -14.89
N PHE A 345 3.26 -4.55 -16.05
CA PHE A 345 3.55 -5.39 -17.22
C PHE A 345 4.51 -4.75 -18.24
N ARG A 346 4.89 -3.48 -18.05
CA ARG A 346 5.85 -2.76 -18.92
C ARG A 346 7.28 -3.29 -18.83
N TYR A 347 7.59 -4.14 -17.84
CA TYR A 347 8.99 -4.40 -17.46
C TYR A 347 9.75 -5.50 -18.22
N LYS A 348 9.15 -6.12 -19.25
CA LYS A 348 9.91 -6.90 -20.25
C LYS A 348 9.26 -6.75 -21.64
N PRO A 349 9.66 -5.77 -22.46
CA PRO A 349 9.37 -5.83 -23.88
C PRO A 349 10.15 -7.02 -24.47
N TYR A 350 9.44 -8.06 -24.90
CA TYR A 350 9.94 -8.82 -26.04
C TYR A 350 9.67 -7.98 -27.26
N ASP A 351 10.63 -7.13 -27.58
CA ASP A 351 10.84 -6.63 -28.93
C ASP A 351 12.28 -6.99 -29.32
N SER A 352 12.42 -8.16 -29.93
CA SER A 352 13.49 -8.47 -30.88
C SER A 352 12.99 -9.51 -31.87
#